data_AF-A0A0L0F404-F1
#
_entry.id   AF-A0A0L0F404-F1
#
_cell.length_a   1.000
_cell.length_b   1.000
_cell.length_c   1.000
_cell.angle_alpha   90.00
_cell.angle_beta   90.00
_cell.angle_gamma   90.00
#
_symmetry.space_group_name_H-M   'P 1'
#
loop_
_entity.id
_entity.type
_entity.pdbx_description
1 polymer ?
#
loop_
_entity_poly.entity_id
_entity_poly.type
_entity_poly.pdbx_seq_one_letter_code
_entity_poly.pdbx_strand_id
1 'polypeptide(L)' 'MMRQILSGVEYIHTSKVVHRDLKLENILMMNEETLKISDFGFAAYVEEDE' A
#
# COMPACT_ATOMS: atom_id res chain seq x y z
N MET A 1 -12.86 -1.43 -7.25
CA MET A 1 -12.24 -0.97 -5.97
C MET A 1 -11.20 -1.96 -5.45
N MET A 2 -11.56 -3.20 -5.06
CA MET A 2 -10.61 -4.16 -4.47
C MET A 2 -9.37 -4.46 -5.35
N ARG A 3 -9.54 -4.54 -6.68
CA ARG A 3 -8.42 -4.71 -7.62
C ARG A 3 -7.35 -3.62 -7.50
N GLN A 4 -7.74 -2.35 -7.30
CA GLN A 4 -6.78 -1.25 -7.18
C GLN A 4 -6.00 -1.31 -5.87
N ILE A 5 -6.67 -1.70 -4.77
CA ILE A 5 -6.00 -1.92 -3.48
C ILE A 5 -4.94 -3.02 -3.66
N LEU A 6 -5.33 -4.17 -4.25
CA LEU A 6 -4.40 -5.28 -4.48
C LEU A 6 -3.23 -4.88 -5.40
N SER A 7 -3.47 -4.18 -6.50
CA SER A 7 -2.40 -3.68 -7.37
C SER A 7 -1.47 -2.68 -6.67
N GLY A 8 -2.01 -1.83 -5.79
CA GLY A 8 -1.19 -0.91 -4.99
C GLY A 8 -0.33 -1.65 -3.96
N VAL A 9 -0.88 -2.68 -3.31
CA VAL A 9 -0.15 -3.53 -2.35
C VAL A 9 0.95 -4.32 -3.06
N GLU A 10 0.64 -4.91 -4.22
CA GLU A 10 1.62 -5.60 -5.07
C GLU A 10 2.79 -4.69 -5.45
N TYR A 11 2.50 -3.43 -5.82
CA TYR A 11 3.51 -2.44 -6.17
C TYR A 11 4.48 -2.14 -5.01
N ILE A 12 3.94 -1.86 -3.81
CA ILE A 12 4.80 -1.54 -2.65
C ILE A 12 5.60 -2.77 -2.21
N HIS A 13 5.03 -3.97 -2.30
CA HIS A 13 5.74 -5.21 -1.97
C HIS A 13 6.85 -5.52 -2.97
N THR A 14 6.64 -5.26 -4.26
CA THR A 14 7.69 -5.38 -5.30
C THR A 14 8.83 -4.39 -5.05
N SER A 15 8.52 -3.25 -4.45
CA SER A 15 9.50 -2.24 -4.00
C SER A 15 10.15 -2.58 -2.66
N LYS A 16 9.95 -3.82 -2.15
CA LYS A 16 10.43 -4.30 -0.85
C LYS A 16 9.93 -3.48 0.34
N VAL A 17 8.75 -2.87 0.23
CA VAL A 17 8.12 -2.09 1.30
C VAL A 17 6.92 -2.83 1.86
N VAL A 18 6.87 -3.03 3.17
CA VAL A 18 5.68 -3.50 3.89
C VAL A 18 5.00 -2.30 4.54
N HIS A 19 3.71 -2.07 4.26
CA HIS A 19 2.96 -0.92 4.78
C HIS A 19 2.72 -0.99 6.30
N ARG A 20 2.47 -2.20 6.83
CA ARG A 20 2.16 -2.53 8.25
C ARG A 20 0.92 -1.88 8.89
N ASP A 21 0.30 -0.88 8.26
CA ASP A 21 -0.95 -0.25 8.73
C ASP A 21 -2.01 -0.13 7.62
N LEU A 22 -2.30 -1.24 6.92
CA LEU A 22 -3.35 -1.27 5.88
C LEU A 22 -4.73 -1.38 6.52
N LYS A 23 -5.52 -0.31 6.39
CA LYS A 23 -6.90 -0.17 6.86
C LYS A 23 -7.65 0.79 5.96
N LEU A 24 -8.98 0.81 6.02
CA LEU A 24 -9.80 1.61 5.11
C LEU A 24 -9.53 3.11 5.23
N GLU A 25 -9.17 3.58 6.42
CA GLU A 25 -8.77 4.97 6.68
C GLU A 25 -7.53 5.39 5.88
N ASN A 26 -6.67 4.43 5.53
CA ASN A 26 -5.45 4.61 4.75
C ASN A 26 -5.63 4.29 3.26
N ILE A 27 -6.87 4.09 2.80
CA ILE A 27 -7.23 3.95 1.38
C ILE A 27 -8.02 5.18 0.96
N LEU A 28 -7.32 6.15 0.37
CA LEU A 28 -7.91 7.42 -0.04
C LEU A 28 -8.58 7.29 -1.41
N MET A 29 -9.81 7.80 -1.51
CA MET A 29 -10.50 7.98 -2.78
C MET A 29 -10.12 9.33 -3.37
N MET A 30 -9.40 9.32 -4.50
CA MET A 30 -9.05 10.55 -5.20
C MET A 30 -10.22 11.05 -6.05
N ASN A 31 -10.99 10.11 -6.62
CA ASN A 31 -12.25 10.31 -7.34
C ASN A 31 -13.02 8.97 -7.38
N GLU A 32 -14.20 8.94 -8.00
CA GLU A 32 -15.06 7.74 -8.06
C GLU A 32 -14.36 6.48 -8.61
N GLU A 33 -13.32 6.66 -9.44
CA GLU A 33 -12.62 5.57 -10.11
C GLU A 33 -11.22 5.29 -9.56
N THR A 34 -10.66 6.15 -8.70
CA THR A 34 -9.24 6.09 -8.32
C THR A 34 -9.06 6.02 -6.80
N LEU A 35 -8.43 4.94 -6.35
CA LEU A 35 -7.98 4.74 -4.98
C LEU A 35 -6.46 4.87 -4.87
N LYS A 36 -5.97 5.38 -3.74
CA LYS A 36 -4.55 5.44 -3.40
C LYS A 36 -4.31 4.93 -1.99
N ILE A 37 -3.23 4.18 -1.82
CA ILE A 37 -2.74 3.78 -0.49
C ILE A 37 -1.96 4.97 0.09
N SER A 38 -2.21 5.31 1.36
CA SER A 38 -1.58 6.42 2.06
C SER A 38 -1.09 6.03 3.44
N ASP A 39 -0.35 6.94 4.08
CA ASP A 39 0.18 6.81 5.44
C ASP A 39 1.17 5.64 5.62
N PHE A 40 2.37 5.87 5.10
CA PHE A 40 3.52 4.97 5.26
C PHE A 40 4.28 5.24 6.56
N GLY A 41 3.68 5.90 7.56
CA GLY A 41 4.36 6.23 8.82
C GLY A 41 4.85 5.00 9.60
N PHE A 42 4.17 3.86 9.42
CA PHE A 42 4.59 2.56 9.95
C PHE A 42 5.26 1.66 8.92
N ALA A 43 5.53 2.13 7.70
CA ALA A 43 6.13 1.25 6.69
C ALA A 43 7.56 0.85 7.04
N ALA A 44 8.04 -0.26 6.48
CA ALA A 44 9.42 -0.71 6.60
C ALA A 44 9.91 -1.32 5.30
N TYR A 45 11.20 -1.16 5.02
CA TYR A 45 11.87 -1.95 3.99
C TYR A 45 12.12 -3.36 4.51
N VAL A 46 11.92 -4.35 3.66
CA VAL A 46 12.35 -5.74 3.91
C VAL A 46 13.83 -5.80 3.59
N GLU A 47 14.66 -6.06 4.58
CA GLU A 47 16.05 -6.47 4.36
C GLU A 47 16.02 -7.90 3.82
N GLU A 48 16.74 -8.15 2.73
CA GLU A 48 16.97 -9.53 2.30
C GLU A 48 17.99 -10.13 3.26
N ASP A 49 17.60 -11.17 3.98
CA ASP A 49 18.55 -12.01 4.70
C ASP A 49 19.55 -12.56 3.67
N GLU A 50 20.82 -12.17 3.76
CA GLU A 50 21.93 -12.75 2.96
C GLU A 50 22.08 -14.25 3.19
#